data_AF-A0A9P7A4N3-F1
#
_entry.id   AF-A0A9P7A4N3-F1
#
_cell.length_a   1.000
_cell.length_b   1.000
_cell.length_c   1.000
_cell.angle_alpha   90.00
_cell.angle_beta   90.00
_cell.angle_gamma   90.00
#
_symmetry.space_group_name_H-M   'P 1'
#
loop_
_entity.id
_entity.type
_entity.pdbx_description
1 polymer ?
#
loop_
_entity_poly.entity_id
_entity_poly.type
_entity_poly.pdbx_seq_one_letter_code
_entity_poly.pdbx_strand_id
1 'polypeptide(L)'
;VHSESVVHGDLTSLNVLIDDKGRACLTDFGLSSMVKMGEKFDYLRPCAKMPGAFRYSAPELITSQIKDNEDEDGGGDEDATNSLNHREVKERDIPSPSSDMYSYGCIMFEVLSGGVPWEDYAIPVVVILTGKTPERPQSRDVHDEDWIFILQCWLSLPPLRPVASQAL
;
A
#
# COMPACT_ATOMS: atom_id res chain seq x y z
N VAL A 1 15.21 -4.08 4.80
CA VAL A 1 14.68 -2.70 4.90
C VAL A 1 13.99 -2.45 6.23
N HIS A 2 12.99 -3.27 6.62
CA HIS A 2 12.35 -3.13 7.94
C HIS A 2 13.30 -3.35 9.13
N SER A 3 14.31 -4.22 9.01
CA SER A 3 15.37 -4.40 10.03
C SER A 3 16.18 -3.13 10.30
N GLU A 4 16.25 -2.24 9.32
CA GLU A 4 16.95 -0.95 9.40
C GLU A 4 16.00 0.19 9.79
N SER A 5 14.80 -0.15 10.30
CA SER A 5 13.73 0.80 10.65
C SER A 5 13.31 1.70 9.47
N VAL A 6 13.32 1.16 8.26
CA VAL A 6 12.87 1.83 7.03
C VAL A 6 11.58 1.19 6.55
N VAL A 7 10.52 1.99 6.42
CA VAL A 7 9.27 1.62 5.72
C VAL A 7 9.38 2.08 4.27
N HIS A 8 9.04 1.21 3.32
CA HIS A 8 9.08 1.55 1.91
C HIS A 8 7.98 2.55 1.54
N GLY A 9 6.73 2.19 1.82
CA GLY A 9 5.54 3.02 1.67
C GLY A 9 4.91 3.10 0.29
N ASP A 10 5.48 2.40 -0.70
CA ASP A 10 4.97 2.33 -2.07
C ASP A 10 5.50 1.07 -2.77
N LEU A 11 5.29 -0.08 -2.14
CA LEU A 11 5.69 -1.34 -2.73
C LEU A 11 4.72 -1.70 -3.86
N THR A 12 5.27 -1.86 -5.05
CA THR A 12 4.56 -2.37 -6.24
C THR A 12 5.47 -3.36 -6.96
N SER A 13 4.92 -4.15 -7.88
CA SER A 13 5.74 -5.06 -8.70
C SER A 13 6.76 -4.31 -9.57
N LEU A 14 6.50 -3.04 -9.91
CA LEU A 14 7.42 -2.17 -10.65
C LEU A 14 8.65 -1.76 -9.82
N ASN A 15 8.52 -1.78 -8.48
CA ASN A 15 9.58 -1.44 -7.55
C ASN A 15 10.43 -2.66 -7.13
N VAL A 16 10.20 -3.81 -7.78
CA VAL A 16 11.03 -5.02 -7.65
C VAL A 16 11.76 -5.27 -8.96
N LEU A 17 13.05 -4.95 -8.99
CA LEU A 17 13.92 -5.19 -10.15
C LEU A 17 14.66 -6.52 -10.00
N ILE A 18 15.03 -7.12 -11.13
CA ILE A 18 15.86 -8.32 -11.16
C ILE A 18 17.26 -7.93 -11.65
N ASP A 19 18.29 -8.24 -10.87
CA ASP A 19 19.67 -7.97 -11.25
C ASP A 19 20.24 -9.02 -12.24
N ASP A 20 21.47 -8.81 -12.70
CA ASP A 20 22.17 -9.70 -13.65
C ASP A 20 22.41 -11.12 -13.10
N LYS A 21 22.26 -11.32 -11.79
CA LYS A 21 22.39 -12.60 -11.11
C LYS A 21 21.03 -13.25 -10.83
N GLY A 22 19.94 -12.66 -11.32
CA GLY A 22 18.58 -13.17 -11.11
C GLY A 22 18.03 -12.91 -9.71
N ARG A 23 18.60 -11.96 -8.96
CA ARG A 23 18.15 -11.64 -7.60
C ARG A 23 17.16 -10.49 -7.62
N ALA A 24 16.07 -10.64 -6.88
CA ALA A 24 15.10 -9.58 -6.65
C ALA A 24 15.71 -8.47 -5.78
N CYS A 25 15.56 -7.22 -6.21
CA CYS A 25 16.10 -6.02 -5.60
C CYS A 25 15.02 -4.96 -5.50
N LEU A 26 14.81 -4.41 -4.31
CA LEU A 26 13.88 -3.29 -4.11
C LEU A 26 14.51 -1.97 -4.61
N THR A 27 13.70 -1.13 -5.25
CA THR A 27 14.07 0.20 -5.73
C THR A 27 13.03 1.25 -5.30
N ASP A 28 13.33 2.53 -5.57
CA ASP A 28 12.42 3.66 -5.36
C ASP A 28 11.97 3.89 -3.91
N PHE A 29 12.94 4.11 -3.04
CA PHE A 29 12.75 4.53 -1.64
C PHE A 29 12.35 6.02 -1.50
N GLY A 30 11.83 6.65 -2.57
CA GLY A 30 11.49 8.07 -2.58
C GLY A 30 10.52 8.46 -1.45
N LEU A 31 9.59 7.56 -1.11
CA LEU A 31 8.62 7.76 -0.04
C LEU A 31 9.13 7.32 1.35
N SER A 32 10.19 6.49 1.40
CA SER A 32 10.79 6.02 2.65
C SER A 32 11.59 7.10 3.40
N SER A 33 12.20 8.03 2.66
CA SER A 33 12.95 9.16 3.21
C SER A 33 12.07 10.17 3.95
N MET A 34 10.77 10.22 3.63
CA MET A 34 9.89 11.31 4.03
C MET A 34 9.02 10.96 5.24
N VAL A 35 8.79 9.67 5.52
CA VAL A 35 8.17 9.19 6.76
C VAL A 35 8.99 9.60 8.00
N LYS A 36 10.31 9.73 7.87
CA LYS A 36 11.19 10.20 8.95
C LYS A 36 11.01 11.68 9.31
N MET A 37 10.38 12.48 8.45
CA MET A 37 10.27 13.93 8.61
C MET A 37 8.93 14.38 9.22
N GLY A 38 7.96 13.47 9.38
CA GLY A 38 6.63 13.81 9.91
C GLY A 38 5.81 14.77 9.03
N GLU A 39 6.23 15.00 7.79
CA GLU A 39 5.55 15.91 6.87
C GLU A 39 4.43 15.18 6.10
N LYS A 40 3.25 15.82 6.03
CA LYS A 40 2.09 15.35 5.28
C LYS A 40 2.42 15.41 3.79
N PHE A 41 2.50 14.26 3.12
CA PHE A 41 2.54 14.21 1.66
C PHE A 41 1.32 13.49 1.12
N ASP A 42 0.81 13.98 -0.01
CA ASP A 42 -0.22 13.31 -0.79
C ASP A 42 0.37 11.99 -1.33
N TYR A 43 0.21 10.90 -0.57
CA TYR A 43 0.75 9.58 -0.90
C TYR A 43 0.25 9.03 -2.25
N LEU A 44 -0.73 9.70 -2.88
CA LEU A 44 -1.26 9.40 -4.22
C LEU A 44 -0.86 10.41 -5.30
N ARG A 45 -0.07 11.45 -5.03
CA ARG A 45 0.26 12.47 -6.06
C ARG A 45 1.06 11.97 -7.28
N PRO A 46 1.68 10.77 -7.31
CA PRO A 46 2.11 10.17 -8.58
C PRO A 46 1.00 9.51 -9.41
N CYS A 47 -0.21 9.28 -8.88
CA CYS A 47 -1.18 8.34 -9.47
C CYS A 47 -2.50 8.92 -9.99
N ALA A 48 -2.63 10.24 -10.20
CA ALA A 48 -3.66 10.73 -11.12
C ALA A 48 -3.46 10.19 -12.57
N LYS A 49 -2.28 9.64 -12.87
CA LYS A 49 -1.91 9.03 -14.16
C LYS A 49 -1.66 7.52 -14.12
N MET A 50 -1.67 6.87 -12.95
CA MET A 50 -1.50 5.42 -12.83
C MET A 50 -2.53 4.80 -11.87
N PRO A 51 -3.70 4.40 -12.38
CA PRO A 51 -4.73 3.70 -11.61
C PRO A 51 -4.26 2.39 -10.96
N GLY A 52 -3.10 1.86 -11.36
CA GLY A 52 -2.57 0.56 -10.92
C GLY A 52 -2.02 0.52 -9.49
N ALA A 53 -1.48 1.63 -8.95
CA ALA A 53 -0.85 1.62 -7.62
C ALA A 53 -1.83 1.27 -6.49
N PHE A 54 -3.11 1.67 -6.65
CA PHE A 54 -4.17 1.35 -5.70
C PHE A 54 -4.38 -0.14 -5.44
N ARG A 55 -3.95 -1.02 -6.37
CA ARG A 55 -4.02 -2.48 -6.20
C ARG A 55 -3.08 -2.98 -5.12
N TYR A 56 -2.01 -2.25 -4.83
CA TYR A 56 -1.00 -2.64 -3.86
C TYR A 56 -1.18 -1.90 -2.54
N SER A 57 -1.99 -0.85 -2.50
CA SER A 57 -2.20 -0.02 -1.31
C SER A 57 -3.06 -0.72 -0.26
N ALA A 58 -2.60 -0.69 0.99
CA ALA A 58 -3.36 -1.19 2.12
C ALA A 58 -4.64 -0.34 2.37
N PRO A 59 -5.77 -0.95 2.79
CA PRO A 59 -7.05 -0.25 2.91
C PRO A 59 -7.03 0.93 3.89
N GLU A 60 -6.21 0.87 4.93
CA GLU A 60 -6.03 1.97 5.89
C GLU A 60 -5.42 3.24 5.25
N LEU A 61 -4.54 3.09 4.26
CA LEU A 61 -3.90 4.21 3.55
C LEU A 61 -4.81 4.83 2.47
N ILE A 62 -5.83 4.10 2.03
CA ILE A 62 -6.83 4.58 1.07
C ILE A 62 -7.92 5.38 1.80
N THR A 63 -8.41 4.84 2.93
CA THR A 63 -9.50 5.44 3.72
C THR A 63 -9.13 6.81 4.27
N SER A 64 -7.86 7.01 4.63
CA SER A 64 -7.35 8.28 5.15
C SER A 64 -7.48 9.42 4.13
N GLN A 65 -7.29 9.13 2.85
CA GLN A 65 -7.29 10.15 1.80
C GLN A 65 -8.67 10.53 1.29
N ILE A 66 -9.65 9.61 1.35
CA ILE A 66 -11.04 9.95 1.01
C ILE A 66 -11.57 11.01 1.99
N LYS A 67 -11.23 10.89 3.27
CA LYS A 67 -11.66 11.84 4.31
C LYS A 67 -11.04 13.22 4.17
N ASP A 68 -9.84 13.33 3.60
CA ASP A 68 -9.18 14.61 3.35
C ASP A 68 -9.85 15.40 2.20
N ASN A 69 -10.54 14.72 1.25
CA ASN A 69 -11.18 15.37 0.10
C ASN A 69 -12.58 15.92 0.39
N GLU A 70 -13.29 15.41 1.40
CA GLU A 70 -14.64 15.87 1.77
C GLU A 70 -14.62 17.19 2.57
N ASP A 71 -13.45 17.62 3.06
CA ASP A 71 -13.25 18.87 3.82
C ASP A 71 -13.05 20.12 2.92
N GLU A 72 -12.85 19.97 1.60
CA GLU A 72 -12.52 21.09 0.70
C GLU A 72 -13.70 21.70 -0.06
N ASP A 73 -14.90 21.09 -0.07
CA ASP A 73 -16.05 21.56 -0.88
C ASP A 73 -17.15 22.32 -0.08
N GLY A 74 -16.84 22.76 1.14
CA GLY A 74 -17.70 23.60 1.97
C GLY A 74 -17.34 25.09 1.88
N GLY A 75 -17.79 25.78 0.83
CA GLY A 75 -17.46 27.19 0.59
C GLY A 75 -18.01 28.20 1.61
N GLY A 76 -17.20 29.24 1.90
CA GLY A 76 -17.65 30.61 2.20
C GLY A 76 -17.45 31.12 3.63
N ASP A 77 -16.27 31.64 3.97
CA ASP A 77 -16.08 33.08 4.22
C ASP A 77 -14.61 33.41 4.56
N GLU A 78 -14.12 34.48 3.96
CA GLU A 78 -12.77 35.00 4.06
C GLU A 78 -12.55 35.65 5.44
N ASP A 79 -11.73 35.04 6.30
CA ASP A 79 -10.93 35.82 7.23
C ASP A 79 -9.52 35.23 7.33
N ALA A 80 -8.59 35.98 6.74
CA ALA A 80 -7.18 35.67 6.68
C ALA A 80 -6.55 35.86 8.07
N THR A 81 -6.63 34.84 8.91
CA THR A 81 -5.65 34.66 10.00
C THR A 81 -4.95 33.33 9.84
N ASN A 82 -3.73 33.47 9.33
CA ASN A 82 -2.59 32.56 9.43
C ASN A 82 -2.63 31.72 10.72
N SER A 83 -3.28 30.56 10.66
CA SER A 83 -3.08 29.48 11.62
C SER A 83 -2.41 28.36 10.85
N LEU A 84 -1.13 28.17 11.17
CA LEU A 84 -0.41 26.92 11.00
C LEU A 84 -1.27 25.80 11.61
N ASN A 85 -2.22 25.28 10.84
CA ASN A 85 -3.03 24.14 11.23
C ASN A 85 -2.11 22.92 11.15
N HIS A 86 -1.35 22.70 12.21
CA HIS A 86 -0.84 21.40 12.61
C HIS A 86 -2.06 20.49 12.84
N ARG A 87 -2.70 20.03 11.75
CA ARG A 87 -3.67 18.94 11.82
C ARG A 87 -2.86 17.70 12.22
N GLU A 88 -3.08 17.23 13.45
CA GLU A 88 -2.45 16.01 13.97
C GLU A 88 -2.69 14.85 12.98
N VAL A 89 -1.60 14.38 12.36
CA VAL A 89 -1.63 13.18 11.51
C VAL A 89 -1.92 11.99 12.42
N LYS A 90 -3.02 11.26 12.17
CA LYS A 90 -3.26 10.03 12.92
C LYS A 90 -2.30 8.97 12.39
N GLU A 91 -1.71 8.16 13.28
CA GLU A 91 -0.74 7.11 12.90
C GLU A 91 -1.24 6.15 11.81
N ARG A 92 -2.56 6.03 11.63
CA ARG A 92 -3.20 5.20 10.59
C ARG A 92 -3.05 5.76 9.18
N ASP A 93 -2.64 7.02 9.05
CA ASP A 93 -2.51 7.76 7.79
C ASP A 93 -1.06 7.74 7.27
N ILE A 94 -0.15 7.03 7.97
CA ILE A 94 1.27 6.97 7.66
C ILE A 94 1.60 5.54 7.20
N PRO A 95 2.34 5.36 6.10
CA PRO A 95 2.87 4.05 5.75
C PRO A 95 3.62 3.41 6.92
N SER A 96 3.38 2.12 7.11
CA SER A 96 3.92 1.32 8.21
C SER A 96 4.54 0.03 7.69
N PRO A 97 5.33 -0.69 8.51
CA PRO A 97 5.78 -2.02 8.14
C PRO A 97 4.61 -2.96 7.78
N SER A 98 3.48 -2.84 8.48
CA SER A 98 2.28 -3.63 8.19
C SER A 98 1.59 -3.26 6.87
N SER A 99 1.64 -2.00 6.45
CA SER A 99 1.10 -1.61 5.14
C SER A 99 2.00 -2.10 4.00
N ASP A 100 3.32 -2.05 4.18
CA ASP A 100 4.27 -2.67 3.24
C ASP A 100 4.00 -4.17 3.08
N MET A 101 3.66 -4.85 4.17
CA MET A 101 3.35 -6.30 4.14
C MET A 101 2.06 -6.61 3.39
N TYR A 102 1.08 -5.71 3.38
CA TYR A 102 -0.09 -5.85 2.51
C TYR A 102 0.31 -5.77 1.03
N SER A 103 1.11 -4.76 0.68
CA SER A 103 1.63 -4.57 -0.67
C SER A 103 2.52 -5.73 -1.11
N TYR A 104 3.31 -6.30 -0.20
CA TYR A 104 4.08 -7.52 -0.44
C TYR A 104 3.18 -8.70 -0.80
N GLY A 105 2.06 -8.90 -0.11
CA GLY A 105 1.06 -9.92 -0.46
C GLY A 105 0.51 -9.76 -1.87
N CYS A 106 0.29 -8.52 -2.31
CA CYS A 106 -0.10 -8.19 -3.69
C CYS A 106 0.97 -8.58 -4.72
N ILE A 107 2.25 -8.30 -4.43
CA ILE A 107 3.38 -8.67 -5.29
C ILE A 107 3.53 -10.20 -5.35
N MET A 108 3.45 -10.88 -4.21
CA MET A 108 3.55 -12.34 -4.12
C MET A 108 2.42 -13.01 -4.91
N PHE A 109 1.19 -12.51 -4.79
CA PHE A 109 0.07 -12.94 -5.63
C PHE A 109 0.38 -12.77 -7.11
N GLU A 110 0.88 -11.61 -7.54
CA GLU A 110 1.17 -11.32 -8.95
C GLU A 110 2.24 -12.24 -9.53
N VAL A 111 3.31 -12.47 -8.78
CA VAL A 111 4.40 -13.36 -9.19
C VAL A 111 3.92 -14.81 -9.33
N LEU A 112 3.18 -15.32 -8.33
CA LEU A 112 2.78 -16.72 -8.28
C LEU A 112 1.58 -17.03 -9.18
N SER A 113 0.65 -16.08 -9.35
CA SER A 113 -0.53 -16.24 -10.21
C SER A 113 -0.27 -15.82 -11.66
N GLY A 114 0.70 -14.94 -11.93
CA GLY A 114 0.90 -14.30 -13.22
C GLY A 114 -0.14 -13.23 -13.60
N GLY A 115 -1.08 -12.91 -12.71
CA GLY A 115 -2.10 -11.88 -12.91
C GLY A 115 -2.07 -10.85 -11.79
N VAL A 116 -2.58 -9.65 -12.05
CA VAL A 116 -2.58 -8.59 -11.03
C VAL A 116 -3.70 -8.81 -10.00
N PRO A 117 -3.53 -8.37 -8.74
CA PRO A 117 -4.61 -8.40 -7.76
C PRO A 117 -5.85 -7.64 -8.26
N TRP A 118 -7.02 -8.25 -8.08
CA TRP A 118 -8.33 -7.72 -8.50
C TRP A 118 -8.40 -7.33 -10.00
N GLU A 119 -7.79 -8.13 -10.88
CA GLU A 119 -7.73 -7.87 -12.34
C GLU A 119 -9.10 -7.53 -12.96
N ASP A 120 -10.17 -8.22 -12.54
CA ASP A 120 -11.54 -8.00 -13.03
C ASP A 120 -12.12 -6.61 -12.69
N TYR A 121 -11.48 -5.88 -11.77
CA TYR A 121 -11.94 -4.58 -11.30
C TYR A 121 -11.08 -3.47 -11.91
N ALA A 122 -11.66 -2.69 -12.82
CA ALA A 122 -11.00 -1.52 -13.41
C ALA A 122 -10.57 -0.50 -12.33
N ILE A 123 -11.39 -0.35 -11.28
CA ILE A 123 -11.14 0.51 -10.12
C ILE A 123 -11.29 -0.37 -8.86
N PRO A 124 -10.20 -0.97 -8.35
CA PRO A 124 -10.26 -1.96 -7.27
C PRO A 124 -10.46 -1.35 -5.88
N VAL A 125 -10.37 -0.03 -5.74
CA VAL A 125 -10.49 0.70 -4.47
C VAL A 125 -11.73 0.28 -3.68
N VAL A 126 -12.91 0.25 -4.32
CA VAL A 126 -14.17 -0.08 -3.64
C VAL A 126 -14.14 -1.51 -3.09
N VAL A 127 -13.63 -2.47 -3.87
CA VAL A 127 -13.59 -3.88 -3.44
C VAL A 127 -12.55 -4.10 -2.34
N ILE A 128 -11.40 -3.43 -2.41
CA ILE A 128 -10.37 -3.44 -1.37
C ILE A 128 -10.93 -2.93 -0.03
N LEU A 129 -11.67 -1.81 -0.06
CA LEU A 129 -12.25 -1.22 1.16
C LEU A 129 -13.34 -2.09 1.82
N THR A 130 -13.97 -3.00 1.06
CA THR A 130 -14.89 -3.98 1.64
C THR A 130 -14.19 -5.18 2.28
N GLY A 131 -12.86 -5.28 2.14
CA GLY A 131 -12.06 -6.40 2.64
C GLY A 131 -12.16 -7.67 1.80
N LYS A 132 -12.75 -7.61 0.60
CA LYS A 132 -12.78 -8.75 -0.33
C LYS A 132 -11.40 -8.93 -0.96
N THR A 133 -10.81 -10.11 -0.79
CA THR A 133 -9.53 -10.49 -1.41
C THR A 133 -9.74 -11.16 -2.78
N PRO A 134 -8.72 -11.21 -3.64
CA PRO A 134 -8.71 -12.06 -4.82
C PRO A 134 -8.98 -13.54 -4.48
N GLU A 135 -9.49 -14.28 -5.45
CA GLU A 135 -9.63 -15.73 -5.36
C GLU A 135 -8.28 -16.40 -5.63
N ARG A 136 -8.09 -17.61 -5.09
CA ARG A 136 -6.90 -18.41 -5.38
C ARG A 136 -6.86 -18.71 -6.89
N PRO A 137 -5.75 -18.45 -7.59
CA PRO A 137 -5.66 -18.73 -9.01
C PRO A 137 -5.86 -20.23 -9.29
N GLN A 138 -6.75 -20.56 -10.21
CA GLN A 138 -6.96 -21.94 -10.67
C GLN A 138 -6.01 -22.31 -11.83
N SER A 139 -5.47 -21.30 -12.52
CA SER A 139 -4.62 -21.47 -13.70
C SER A 139 -3.18 -21.89 -13.36
N ARG A 140 -2.75 -21.74 -12.11
CA ARG A 140 -1.39 -22.04 -11.64
C ARG A 140 -1.43 -22.73 -10.29
N ASP A 141 -0.50 -23.65 -10.10
CA ASP A 141 -0.34 -24.35 -8.83
C ASP A 141 0.44 -23.44 -7.86
N VAL A 142 -0.29 -22.66 -7.08
CA VAL A 142 0.25 -21.91 -5.94
C VAL A 142 0.17 -22.81 -4.74
N HIS A 143 1.28 -23.08 -4.05
CA HIS A 143 1.26 -23.97 -2.89
C HIS A 143 0.37 -23.44 -1.76
N ASP A 144 -0.16 -24.34 -0.93
CA ASP A 144 -1.05 -23.96 0.18
C ASP A 144 -0.37 -23.00 1.16
N GLU A 145 0.91 -23.22 1.46
CA GLU A 145 1.69 -22.38 2.37
C GLU A 145 1.84 -20.95 1.82
N ASP A 146 2.18 -20.82 0.55
CA ASP A 146 2.28 -19.53 -0.14
C ASP A 146 0.93 -18.80 -0.16
N TRP A 147 -0.14 -19.53 -0.46
CA TRP A 147 -1.49 -18.97 -0.48
C TRP A 147 -1.95 -18.52 0.90
N ILE A 148 -1.68 -19.29 1.95
CA ILE A 148 -1.96 -18.92 3.34
C ILE A 148 -1.17 -17.66 3.71
N PHE A 149 0.09 -17.56 3.32
CA PHE A 149 0.91 -16.38 3.59
C PHE A 149 0.37 -15.12 2.90
N ILE A 150 -0.06 -15.24 1.63
CA ILE A 150 -0.74 -14.16 0.90
C ILE A 150 -1.98 -13.70 1.65
N LEU A 151 -2.84 -14.64 2.10
CA LEU A 151 -4.05 -14.30 2.86
C LEU A 151 -3.73 -13.63 4.20
N GLN A 152 -2.66 -14.03 4.88
CA GLN A 152 -2.20 -13.39 6.12
C GLN A 152 -1.74 -11.94 5.87
N CYS A 153 -1.08 -11.67 4.74
CA CYS A 153 -0.71 -10.31 4.35
C CYS A 153 -1.93 -9.41 4.14
N TRP A 154 -3.08 -9.96 3.76
CA TRP A 154 -4.32 -9.22 3.52
C TRP A 154 -5.28 -9.17 4.72
N LEU A 155 -4.82 -9.51 5.93
CA LEU A 155 -5.62 -9.34 7.13
C LEU A 155 -6.04 -7.87 7.33
N SER A 156 -7.30 -7.67 7.72
CA SER A 156 -7.92 -6.35 7.86
C SER A 156 -7.30 -5.51 8.97
N LEU A 157 -6.79 -6.14 10.03
CA LEU A 157 -6.07 -5.49 11.11
C LEU A 157 -4.57 -5.50 10.79
N PRO A 158 -3.94 -4.33 10.52
CA PRO A 158 -2.52 -4.26 10.15
C PRO A 158 -1.56 -4.95 11.14
N PRO A 159 -1.76 -4.86 12.47
CA PRO A 159 -0.88 -5.53 13.43
C PRO A 159 -0.92 -7.07 13.39
N LEU A 160 -1.92 -7.68 12.73
CA LEU A 160 -2.02 -9.13 12.59
C LEU A 160 -1.36 -9.66 11.32
N ARG A 161 -0.95 -8.78 10.40
CA ARG A 161 -0.22 -9.19 9.20
C ARG A 161 1.18 -9.70 9.59
N PRO A 162 1.78 -10.62 8.80
CA PRO A 162 3.14 -11.07 9.05
C PRO A 162 4.14 -9.92 9.05
N VAL A 163 5.27 -10.10 9.72
CA VAL A 163 6.44 -9.20 9.59
C VAL A 163 7.36 -9.69 8.48
N ALA A 164 8.15 -8.79 7.89
CA ALA A 164 9.02 -9.12 6.75
C ALA A 164 10.00 -10.28 7.01
N SER A 165 10.45 -10.49 8.26
CA SER A 165 11.32 -11.61 8.59
C SER A 165 10.65 -12.99 8.51
N GLN A 166 9.32 -13.05 8.44
CA GLN A 166 8.56 -14.29 8.25
C GLN A 166 8.39 -14.66 6.78
N ALA A 167 8.77 -13.77 5.85
CA ALA A 167 8.72 -14.00 4.40
C ALA A 167 10.04 -14.60 3.83
N LEU A 168 10.95 -15.06 4.70
CA LEU A 168 12.30 -15.54 4.37
C LEU A 168 12.38 -17.07 4.33
#